data_AF-A0A292SDT3-F1
#
_entry.id   AF-A0A292SDT3-F1
#
_cell.length_a   1.000
_cell.length_b   1.000
_cell.length_c   1.000
_cell.angle_alpha   90.00
_cell.angle_beta   90.00
_cell.angle_gamma   90.00
#
_symmetry.space_group_name_H-M   'P 1'
#
loop_
_entity.id
_entity.type
_entity.pdbx_description
1 polymer ?
#
loop_
_entity_poly.entity_id
_entity_poly.type
_entity_poly.pdbx_seq_one_letter_code
_entity_poly.pdbx_strand_id
1 'polypeptide(L)'
;MSKSLFIDFMEKMLAFPLWIKQTIFLNLSNDLTTYLSNEFLDVQEGELFHIYRPALSEQGQNELLTKESKYDDMIYSFMNCCSKGMSLVEIAIENNFTIEEIAKAFMFCKTSGFFSNKVTNSVSATAGFLAGKYRTGEYFIRAGKMTIEQLDEVLNKQQEMNEAGKHVFIAELMVQMGFIADRDVKSIMFMKEEAGKRFSLNPDDIPTLAMEKEKFDIRVENTRLKEENEILRQKMDAILTFIKEHKTPEEEPKLQEF
;
A
#
# COMPACT_ATOMS: atom_id res chain seq x y z
N MET A 1 -9.83 -3.35 16.87
CA MET A 1 -9.82 -3.66 15.44
C MET A 1 -8.48 -4.29 15.13
N SER A 2 -8.43 -5.47 14.51
CA SER A 2 -7.17 -5.91 13.90
C SER A 2 -6.82 -4.90 12.81
N LYS A 3 -5.58 -4.41 12.80
CA LYS A 3 -5.09 -3.63 11.66
C LYS A 3 -5.05 -4.55 10.44
N SER A 4 -5.35 -4.01 9.25
CA SER A 4 -5.19 -4.77 8.00
C SER A 4 -3.72 -5.16 7.84
N LEU A 5 -3.47 -6.39 7.38
CA LEU A 5 -2.12 -6.88 7.08
C LEU A 5 -1.34 -5.93 6.16
N PHE A 6 -2.04 -5.29 5.22
CA PHE A 6 -1.47 -4.32 4.31
C PHE A 6 -0.99 -3.05 5.05
N ILE A 7 -1.76 -2.56 6.02
CA ILE A 7 -1.37 -1.40 6.84
C ILE A 7 -0.11 -1.74 7.62
N ASP A 8 -0.04 -2.91 8.25
CA ASP A 8 1.13 -3.34 9.02
C ASP A 8 2.37 -3.43 8.12
N PHE A 9 2.22 -3.97 6.90
CA PHE A 9 3.30 -4.00 5.90
C PHE A 9 3.77 -2.59 5.53
N MET A 10 2.84 -1.67 5.23
CA MET A 10 3.17 -0.29 4.88
C MET A 10 3.84 0.45 6.04
N GLU A 11 3.39 0.26 7.28
CA GLU A 11 4.03 0.84 8.47
C GLU A 11 5.48 0.39 8.61
N LYS A 12 5.78 -0.90 8.38
CA LYS A 12 7.17 -1.40 8.41
C LYS A 12 8.02 -0.82 7.28
N MET A 13 7.48 -0.71 6.06
CA MET A 13 8.18 -0.09 4.93
C MET A 13 8.52 1.39 5.20
N LEU A 14 7.59 2.13 5.80
CA LEU A 14 7.77 3.55 6.13
C LEU A 14 8.80 3.77 7.26
N ALA A 15 8.94 2.78 8.14
CA ALA A 15 9.90 2.81 9.24
C ALA A 15 11.35 2.52 8.81
N PHE A 16 11.61 2.17 7.54
CA PHE A 16 12.98 2.08 7.04
C PHE A 16 13.73 3.42 7.07
N PRO A 17 15.07 3.40 7.20
CA PRO A 17 15.91 4.58 7.05
C PRO A 17 15.67 5.29 5.72
N LEU A 18 15.88 6.62 5.69
CA LEU A 18 15.62 7.44 4.50
C LEU A 18 16.37 6.95 3.25
N TRP A 19 17.63 6.56 3.39
CA TRP A 19 18.46 6.08 2.28
C TRP A 19 17.95 4.75 1.68
N ILE A 20 17.36 3.88 2.49
CA ILE A 20 16.66 2.67 2.01
C ILE A 20 15.42 3.08 1.24
N LYS A 21 14.58 3.97 1.81
CA LYS A 21 13.35 4.43 1.15
C LYS A 21 13.62 5.09 -0.20
N GLN A 22 14.68 5.90 -0.29
CA GLN A 22 15.12 6.50 -1.56
C GLN A 22 15.54 5.44 -2.59
N THR A 23 16.27 4.41 -2.17
CA THR A 23 16.70 3.31 -3.04
C THR A 23 15.51 2.47 -3.52
N ILE A 24 14.57 2.15 -2.62
CA ILE A 24 13.33 1.43 -2.95
C ILE A 24 12.51 2.26 -3.94
N PHE A 25 12.30 3.55 -3.66
CA PHE A 25 11.56 4.45 -4.53
C PHE A 25 12.19 4.51 -5.93
N LEU A 26 13.51 4.69 -6.03
CA LEU A 26 14.18 4.79 -7.33
C LEU A 26 14.03 3.51 -8.16
N ASN A 27 14.22 2.33 -7.53
CA ASN A 27 14.04 1.06 -8.23
C ASN A 27 12.59 0.82 -8.65
N LEU A 28 11.63 1.05 -7.76
CA LEU A 28 10.21 0.91 -8.06
C LEU A 28 9.75 1.92 -9.12
N SER A 29 10.19 3.17 -9.04
CA SER A 29 9.84 4.21 -10.01
C SER A 29 10.37 3.85 -11.40
N ASN A 30 11.62 3.43 -11.51
CA ASN A 30 12.21 2.99 -12.78
C ASN A 30 11.46 1.79 -13.34
N ASP A 31 11.17 0.78 -12.52
CA ASP A 31 10.40 -0.40 -12.94
C ASP A 31 9.00 -0.01 -13.44
N LEU A 32 8.26 0.78 -12.66
CA LEU A 32 6.92 1.26 -13.01
C LEU A 32 6.90 2.07 -14.31
N THR A 33 7.94 2.86 -14.61
CA THR A 33 8.01 3.60 -15.88
C THR A 33 8.09 2.69 -17.11
N THR A 34 8.50 1.42 -16.95
CA THR A 34 8.50 0.43 -18.02
C THR A 34 7.09 0.04 -18.45
N TYR A 35 6.13 0.08 -17.53
CA TYR A 35 4.76 -0.42 -17.72
C TYR A 35 3.73 0.71 -17.83
N LEU A 36 3.93 1.78 -17.07
CA LEU A 36 2.99 2.87 -16.91
C LEU A 36 3.46 4.12 -17.63
N SER A 37 2.51 4.85 -18.24
CA SER A 37 2.74 6.23 -18.67
C SER A 37 2.76 7.16 -17.47
N ASN A 38 3.37 8.34 -17.61
CA ASN A 38 3.48 9.31 -16.52
C ASN A 38 2.12 9.68 -15.93
N GLU A 39 1.06 9.63 -16.73
CA GLU A 39 -0.30 9.91 -16.26
C GLU A 39 -0.82 8.87 -15.27
N PHE A 40 -0.40 7.62 -15.39
CA PHE A 40 -0.71 6.58 -14.41
C PHE A 40 0.23 6.59 -13.19
N LEU A 41 1.32 7.34 -13.25
CA LEU A 41 2.26 7.55 -12.14
C LEU A 41 1.89 8.78 -11.31
N ASP A 42 1.44 9.85 -11.96
CA ASP A 42 1.11 11.15 -11.35
C ASP A 42 -0.38 11.22 -10.93
N VAL A 43 -0.89 10.15 -10.30
CA VAL A 43 -2.31 10.06 -9.91
C VAL A 43 -2.50 10.70 -8.53
N GLN A 44 -3.51 11.58 -8.40
CA GLN A 44 -3.87 12.13 -7.09
C GLN A 44 -4.41 11.03 -6.17
N GLU A 45 -4.18 11.16 -4.86
CA GLU A 45 -4.56 10.14 -3.86
C GLU A 45 -6.07 9.76 -3.93
N GLY A 46 -6.94 10.72 -4.28
CA GLY A 46 -8.38 10.48 -4.43
C GLY A 46 -8.81 9.85 -5.78
N GLU A 47 -7.90 9.69 -6.72
CA GLU A 47 -8.16 9.20 -8.07
C GLU A 47 -7.61 7.79 -8.30
N LEU A 48 -6.68 7.33 -7.46
CA LEU A 48 -6.11 5.99 -7.54
C LEU A 48 -7.11 4.95 -7.03
N PHE A 49 -7.60 4.11 -7.94
CA PHE A 49 -8.58 3.06 -7.65
C PHE A 49 -8.18 2.18 -6.45
N HIS A 50 -6.93 1.71 -6.41
CA HIS A 50 -6.45 0.76 -5.41
C HIS A 50 -6.57 1.25 -3.95
N ILE A 51 -6.38 2.55 -3.71
CA ILE A 51 -6.44 3.14 -2.35
C ILE A 51 -7.81 3.76 -2.04
N TYR A 52 -8.75 3.73 -2.99
CA TYR A 52 -10.09 4.25 -2.78
C TYR A 52 -10.79 3.53 -1.63
N ARG A 53 -11.50 4.30 -0.79
CA ARG A 53 -12.25 3.80 0.37
C ARG A 53 -13.75 3.96 0.12
N PRO A 54 -14.45 2.92 -0.35
CA PRO A 54 -15.90 2.97 -0.51
C PRO A 54 -16.58 3.05 0.87
N ALA A 55 -17.52 3.97 1.00
CA ALA A 55 -18.37 4.07 2.20
C ALA A 55 -19.77 3.56 1.86
N LEU A 56 -20.33 2.68 2.69
CA LEU A 56 -21.68 2.16 2.45
C LEU A 56 -22.75 3.24 2.72
N SER A 57 -23.79 3.25 1.91
CA SER A 57 -25.04 3.99 2.16
C SER A 57 -25.89 3.27 3.20
N GLU A 58 -26.93 3.93 3.73
CA GLU A 58 -27.91 3.27 4.61
C GLU A 58 -28.53 2.04 3.95
N GLN A 59 -28.84 2.12 2.65
CA GLN A 59 -29.32 0.99 1.87
C GLN A 59 -28.30 -0.15 1.84
N GLY A 60 -27.02 0.16 1.60
CA GLY A 60 -25.95 -0.84 1.60
C GLY A 60 -25.73 -1.46 2.99
N GLN A 61 -25.86 -0.68 4.06
CA GLN A 61 -25.75 -1.19 5.43
C GLN A 61 -26.93 -2.10 5.79
N ASN A 62 -28.16 -1.70 5.43
CA ASN A 62 -29.35 -2.50 5.66
C ASN A 62 -29.28 -3.83 4.90
N GLU A 63 -28.88 -3.82 3.63
CA GLU A 63 -28.70 -5.05 2.86
C GLU A 63 -27.63 -5.96 3.48
N LEU A 64 -26.52 -5.40 3.97
CA LEU A 64 -25.49 -6.21 4.64
C LEU A 64 -26.01 -6.89 5.92
N LEU A 65 -26.93 -6.24 6.64
CA LEU A 65 -27.54 -6.75 7.86
C LEU A 65 -28.61 -7.81 7.59
N THR A 66 -29.52 -7.55 6.65
CA THR A 66 -30.68 -8.41 6.39
C THR A 66 -30.34 -9.54 5.42
N LYS A 67 -29.41 -9.30 4.48
CA LYS A 67 -29.04 -10.20 3.38
C LYS A 67 -30.25 -10.69 2.57
N GLU A 68 -31.31 -9.88 2.51
CA GLU A 68 -32.59 -10.24 1.89
C GLU A 68 -32.43 -10.59 0.42
N SER A 69 -31.53 -9.90 -0.29
CA SER A 69 -31.33 -10.09 -1.72
C SER A 69 -30.49 -11.33 -2.05
N LYS A 70 -29.89 -11.99 -1.05
CA LYS A 70 -29.07 -13.22 -1.19
C LYS A 70 -28.01 -13.12 -2.30
N TYR A 71 -27.30 -12.00 -2.36
CA TYR A 71 -26.16 -11.84 -3.25
C TYR A 71 -25.04 -12.86 -2.95
N ASP A 72 -24.10 -12.97 -3.89
CA ASP A 72 -22.93 -13.84 -3.74
C ASP A 72 -22.10 -13.48 -2.49
N ASP A 73 -21.49 -14.49 -1.89
CA ASP A 73 -20.68 -14.34 -0.66
C ASP A 73 -19.49 -13.38 -0.86
N MET A 74 -18.95 -13.27 -2.07
CA MET A 74 -17.93 -12.27 -2.40
C MET A 74 -18.48 -10.85 -2.21
N ILE A 75 -19.71 -10.57 -2.63
CA ILE A 75 -20.32 -9.24 -2.51
C ILE A 75 -20.52 -8.88 -1.05
N TYR A 76 -21.01 -9.81 -0.24
CA TYR A 76 -21.18 -9.56 1.19
C TYR A 76 -19.84 -9.43 1.92
N SER A 77 -18.83 -10.21 1.55
CA SER A 77 -17.47 -10.07 2.08
C SER A 77 -16.88 -8.70 1.76
N PHE A 78 -17.03 -8.26 0.50
CA PHE A 78 -16.64 -6.93 0.06
C PHE A 78 -17.36 -5.82 0.85
N MET A 79 -18.70 -5.90 0.96
CA MET A 79 -19.49 -4.91 1.70
C MET A 79 -19.12 -4.87 3.19
N ASN A 80 -18.87 -6.03 3.81
CA ASN A 80 -18.40 -6.11 5.20
C ASN A 80 -17.03 -5.47 5.41
N CYS A 81 -16.15 -5.49 4.42
CA CYS A 81 -14.89 -4.75 4.50
C CYS A 81 -15.09 -3.24 4.26
N CYS A 82 -16.03 -2.86 3.37
CA CYS A 82 -16.41 -1.46 3.18
C CYS A 82 -16.99 -0.84 4.46
N SER A 83 -17.81 -1.58 5.21
CA SER A 83 -18.38 -1.10 6.49
C SER A 83 -17.31 -0.85 7.56
N LYS A 84 -16.17 -1.54 7.47
CA LYS A 84 -14.99 -1.33 8.33
C LYS A 84 -14.09 -0.18 7.85
N GLY A 85 -14.40 0.47 6.73
CA GLY A 85 -13.63 1.59 6.18
C GLY A 85 -12.31 1.20 5.49
N MET A 86 -12.19 -0.05 5.04
CA MET A 86 -11.01 -0.55 4.33
C MET A 86 -10.90 0.05 2.92
N SER A 87 -9.68 0.30 2.45
CA SER A 87 -9.40 0.61 1.04
C SER A 87 -9.45 -0.62 0.15
N LEU A 88 -9.64 -0.46 -1.16
CA LEU A 88 -9.80 -1.60 -2.09
C LEU A 88 -8.63 -2.59 -2.05
N VAL A 89 -7.39 -2.12 -1.88
CA VAL A 89 -6.21 -2.98 -1.69
C VAL A 89 -6.25 -3.76 -0.38
N GLU A 90 -6.71 -3.15 0.71
CA GLU A 90 -6.91 -3.84 1.99
C GLU A 90 -7.97 -4.93 1.85
N ILE A 91 -9.08 -4.66 1.14
CA ILE A 91 -10.13 -5.66 0.89
C ILE A 91 -9.58 -6.82 0.06
N ALA A 92 -8.79 -6.53 -0.97
CA ALA A 92 -8.17 -7.54 -1.83
C ALA A 92 -7.29 -8.49 -1.02
N ILE A 93 -6.42 -7.95 -0.17
CA ILE A 93 -5.47 -8.72 0.63
C ILE A 93 -6.19 -9.53 1.72
N GLU A 94 -7.11 -8.90 2.46
CA GLU A 94 -7.83 -9.56 3.57
C GLU A 94 -8.66 -10.77 3.11
N ASN A 95 -9.23 -10.69 1.90
CA ASN A 95 -10.08 -11.75 1.35
C ASN A 95 -9.37 -12.64 0.31
N ASN A 96 -8.09 -12.39 0.04
CA ASN A 96 -7.34 -13.04 -1.04
C ASN A 96 -8.06 -12.93 -2.41
N PHE A 97 -8.61 -11.75 -2.70
CA PHE A 97 -9.23 -11.43 -3.98
C PHE A 97 -8.22 -10.75 -4.91
N THR A 98 -8.42 -10.95 -6.20
CA THR A 98 -7.77 -10.19 -7.27
C THR A 98 -8.39 -8.79 -7.38
N ILE A 99 -7.66 -7.84 -7.95
CA ILE A 99 -8.20 -6.50 -8.18
C ILE A 99 -9.34 -6.54 -9.21
N GLU A 100 -9.32 -7.47 -10.16
CA GLU A 100 -10.43 -7.70 -11.10
C GLU A 100 -11.72 -8.11 -10.37
N GLU A 101 -11.63 -9.05 -9.42
CA GLU A 101 -12.76 -9.47 -8.58
C GLU A 101 -13.30 -8.30 -7.74
N ILE A 102 -12.41 -7.53 -7.11
CA ILE A 102 -12.77 -6.32 -6.38
C ILE A 102 -13.45 -5.30 -7.29
N ALA A 103 -12.97 -5.11 -8.52
CA ALA A 103 -13.58 -4.20 -9.48
C ALA A 103 -15.00 -4.65 -9.88
N LYS A 104 -15.23 -5.96 -10.05
CA LYS A 104 -16.57 -6.51 -10.32
C LYS A 104 -17.52 -6.24 -9.15
N ALA A 105 -17.09 -6.53 -7.92
CA ALA A 105 -17.88 -6.28 -6.71
C ALA A 105 -18.16 -4.78 -6.52
N PHE A 106 -17.13 -3.94 -6.68
CA PHE A 106 -17.24 -2.49 -6.61
C PHE A 106 -18.27 -1.95 -7.62
N MET A 107 -18.17 -2.39 -8.88
CA MET A 107 -19.09 -1.95 -9.93
C MET A 107 -20.51 -2.46 -9.71
N PHE A 108 -20.69 -3.62 -9.07
CA PHE A 108 -22.00 -4.08 -8.65
C PHE A 108 -22.59 -3.16 -7.57
N CYS A 109 -21.87 -2.95 -6.46
CA CYS A 109 -22.30 -2.09 -5.36
C CYS A 109 -22.57 -0.65 -5.81
N LYS A 110 -21.76 -0.12 -6.72
CA LYS A 110 -21.99 1.20 -7.32
C LYS A 110 -23.31 1.27 -8.08
N THR A 111 -23.59 0.30 -8.97
CA THR A 111 -24.82 0.29 -9.77
C THR A 111 -26.06 0.08 -8.89
N SER A 112 -25.93 -0.67 -7.80
CA SER A 112 -27.03 -0.93 -6.85
C SER A 112 -27.28 0.21 -5.85
N GLY A 113 -26.51 1.31 -5.89
CA GLY A 113 -26.69 2.44 -4.97
C GLY A 113 -26.19 2.19 -3.55
N PHE A 114 -25.30 1.22 -3.35
CA PHE A 114 -24.82 0.83 -2.02
C PHE A 114 -23.72 1.73 -1.46
N PHE A 115 -23.24 2.72 -2.22
CA PHE A 115 -22.24 3.68 -1.74
C PHE A 115 -22.86 5.01 -1.35
N SER A 116 -22.39 5.60 -0.24
CA SER A 116 -22.76 6.94 0.21
C SER A 116 -21.84 8.02 -0.35
N ASN A 117 -20.57 7.69 -0.60
CA ASN A 117 -19.60 8.65 -1.12
C ASN A 117 -19.64 8.77 -2.64
N LYS A 118 -19.39 9.98 -3.14
CA LYS A 118 -19.30 10.25 -4.58
C LYS A 118 -18.04 9.60 -5.15
N VAL A 119 -18.24 8.58 -5.98
CA VAL A 119 -17.16 7.95 -6.74
C VAL A 119 -16.71 8.89 -7.87
N THR A 120 -15.41 9.19 -7.92
CA THR A 120 -14.82 10.01 -8.99
C THR A 120 -14.90 9.30 -10.35
N ASN A 121 -14.84 10.08 -11.43
CA ASN A 121 -14.92 9.53 -12.79
C ASN A 121 -13.72 8.60 -13.08
N SER A 122 -12.51 8.97 -12.65
CA SER A 122 -11.30 8.15 -12.81
C SER A 122 -11.40 6.79 -12.11
N VAL A 123 -11.81 6.77 -10.84
CA VAL A 123 -12.03 5.53 -10.06
C VAL A 123 -13.09 4.67 -10.74
N SER A 124 -14.19 5.28 -11.19
CA SER A 124 -15.24 4.56 -11.90
C SER A 124 -14.78 4.00 -13.24
N ALA A 125 -14.02 4.77 -14.01
CA ALA A 125 -13.53 4.37 -15.33
C ALA A 125 -12.62 3.15 -15.18
N THR A 126 -11.65 3.25 -14.28
CA THR A 126 -10.71 2.18 -13.95
C THR A 126 -11.45 0.93 -13.46
N ALA A 127 -12.35 1.07 -12.49
CA ALA A 127 -13.14 -0.06 -11.99
C ALA A 127 -13.95 -0.75 -13.10
N GLY A 128 -14.63 0.01 -13.95
CA GLY A 128 -15.43 -0.57 -15.02
C GLY A 128 -14.60 -1.24 -16.11
N PHE A 129 -13.41 -0.70 -16.41
CA PHE A 129 -12.49 -1.32 -17.37
C PHE A 129 -11.89 -2.63 -16.84
N LEU A 130 -11.41 -2.63 -15.59
CA LEU A 130 -10.88 -3.82 -14.92
C LEU A 130 -11.95 -4.89 -14.75
N ALA A 131 -13.17 -4.52 -14.38
CA ALA A 131 -14.30 -5.44 -14.28
C ALA A 131 -14.78 -6.00 -15.64
N GLY A 132 -14.22 -5.53 -16.76
CA GLY A 132 -14.64 -5.89 -18.11
C GLY A 132 -15.99 -5.30 -18.54
N LYS A 133 -16.55 -4.37 -17.76
CA LYS A 133 -17.81 -3.66 -18.09
C LYS A 133 -17.61 -2.56 -19.12
N TYR A 134 -16.44 -1.93 -19.15
CA TYR A 134 -16.11 -0.88 -20.12
C TYR A 134 -15.12 -1.37 -21.16
N ARG A 135 -15.40 -1.04 -22.42
CA ARG A 135 -14.44 -1.21 -23.52
C ARG A 135 -13.38 -0.11 -23.46
N THR A 136 -12.28 -0.30 -24.19
CA THR A 136 -11.14 0.63 -24.22
C THR A 136 -11.55 2.07 -24.56
N GLY A 137 -12.42 2.27 -25.56
CA GLY A 137 -12.90 3.61 -25.91
C GLY A 137 -13.75 4.26 -24.81
N GLU A 138 -14.64 3.49 -24.18
CA GLU A 138 -15.49 3.98 -23.08
C GLU A 138 -14.67 4.36 -21.85
N TYR A 139 -13.60 3.60 -21.57
CA TYR A 139 -12.65 3.94 -20.53
C TYR A 139 -12.05 5.33 -20.77
N PHE A 140 -11.50 5.57 -21.97
CA PHE A 140 -10.86 6.85 -22.28
C PHE A 140 -11.83 8.03 -22.28
N ILE A 141 -13.09 7.82 -22.66
CA ILE A 141 -14.14 8.85 -22.52
C ILE A 141 -14.39 9.17 -21.05
N ARG A 142 -14.59 8.15 -20.21
CA ARG A 142 -14.87 8.35 -18.78
C ARG A 142 -13.68 8.88 -18.01
N ALA A 143 -12.47 8.58 -18.47
CA ALA A 143 -11.23 9.17 -17.97
C ALA A 143 -11.02 10.61 -18.45
N GLY A 144 -11.86 11.13 -19.37
CA GLY A 144 -11.77 12.49 -19.89
C GLY A 144 -10.68 12.70 -20.94
N LYS A 145 -10.11 11.62 -21.50
CA LYS A 145 -9.05 11.68 -22.52
C LYS A 145 -9.57 11.74 -23.95
N MET A 146 -10.81 11.32 -24.16
CA MET A 146 -11.43 11.26 -25.48
C MET A 146 -12.88 11.73 -25.37
N THR A 147 -13.41 12.34 -26.42
CA THR A 147 -14.82 12.70 -26.50
C THR A 147 -15.64 11.60 -27.17
N ILE A 148 -16.97 11.70 -27.08
CA ILE A 148 -17.87 10.76 -27.77
C ILE A 148 -17.72 10.93 -29.29
N GLU A 149 -17.59 12.17 -29.76
CA GLU A 149 -17.42 12.48 -31.18
C GLU A 149 -16.12 11.87 -31.73
N GLN A 150 -15.03 11.95 -30.97
CA GLN A 150 -13.76 11.30 -31.35
C GLN A 150 -13.88 9.77 -31.41
N LEU A 151 -14.64 9.15 -30.51
CA LEU A 151 -14.91 7.72 -30.58
C LEU A 151 -15.77 7.35 -31.80
N ASP A 152 -16.79 8.15 -32.12
CA ASP A 152 -17.64 7.94 -33.29
C ASP A 152 -16.83 8.04 -34.59
N GLU A 153 -15.89 8.99 -34.69
CA GLU A 153 -14.96 9.09 -35.82
C GLU A 153 -14.08 7.84 -35.96
N VAL A 154 -13.58 7.30 -34.84
CA VAL A 154 -12.80 6.05 -34.83
C VAL A 154 -13.64 4.87 -35.30
N LEU A 155 -14.89 4.76 -34.85
CA LEU A 155 -15.80 3.67 -35.21
C LEU A 155 -16.18 3.73 -36.69
N ASN A 156 -16.48 4.92 -37.22
CA ASN A 156 -16.75 5.10 -38.64
C ASN A 156 -15.57 4.68 -39.51
N LYS A 157 -14.35 5.13 -39.14
CA LYS A 157 -13.13 4.74 -39.85
C LYS A 157 -12.84 3.23 -39.75
N GLN A 158 -13.15 2.62 -38.60
CA GLN A 158 -13.02 1.17 -38.45
C GLN A 158 -13.97 0.42 -39.38
N GLN A 159 -15.21 0.89 -39.50
CA GLN A 159 -16.20 0.31 -40.40
C GLN A 159 -15.75 0.41 -41.87
N GLU A 160 -15.31 1.60 -42.32
CA GLU A 160 -14.77 1.80 -43.67
C GLU A 160 -13.60 0.85 -43.98
N MET A 161 -12.67 0.66 -43.04
CA MET A 161 -11.54 -0.26 -43.22
C MET A 161 -11.96 -1.72 -43.25
N ASN A 162 -12.90 -2.12 -42.38
CA ASN A 162 -13.45 -3.47 -42.37
C ASN A 162 -14.18 -3.79 -43.69
N GLU A 163 -14.94 -2.83 -44.23
CA GLU A 163 -15.59 -2.94 -45.54
C GLU A 163 -14.57 -3.05 -46.68
N ALA A 164 -13.40 -2.41 -46.54
CA ALA A 164 -12.26 -2.56 -47.43
C ALA A 164 -11.42 -3.84 -47.18
N GLY A 165 -11.87 -4.76 -46.31
CA GLY A 165 -11.20 -6.02 -46.00
C GLY A 165 -9.98 -5.91 -45.08
N LYS A 166 -9.77 -4.76 -44.44
CA LYS A 166 -8.70 -4.51 -43.47
C LYS A 166 -9.26 -4.48 -42.06
N HIS A 167 -9.11 -5.57 -41.32
CA HIS A 167 -9.45 -5.59 -39.90
C HIS A 167 -8.40 -4.84 -39.08
N VAL A 168 -8.85 -3.83 -38.33
CA VAL A 168 -8.00 -3.01 -37.46
C VAL A 168 -8.66 -2.90 -36.08
N PHE A 169 -7.85 -2.94 -35.02
CA PHE A 169 -8.35 -2.78 -33.66
C PHE A 169 -8.69 -1.32 -33.35
N ILE A 170 -9.77 -1.09 -32.59
CA ILE A 170 -10.17 0.27 -32.16
C ILE A 170 -9.02 0.98 -31.45
N ALA A 171 -8.27 0.26 -30.60
CA ALA A 171 -7.14 0.81 -29.87
C ALA A 171 -6.02 1.32 -30.79
N GLU A 172 -5.72 0.57 -31.86
CA GLU A 172 -4.74 0.99 -32.86
C GLU A 172 -5.22 2.19 -33.66
N LEU A 173 -6.51 2.25 -34.01
CA LEU A 173 -7.09 3.40 -34.71
C LEU A 173 -7.09 4.66 -33.83
N MET A 174 -7.43 4.56 -32.54
CA MET A 174 -7.34 5.68 -31.60
C MET A 174 -5.93 6.28 -31.54
N VAL A 175 -4.91 5.42 -31.59
CA VAL A 175 -3.50 5.83 -31.62
C VAL A 175 -3.12 6.43 -32.98
N GLN A 176 -3.50 5.79 -34.09
CA GLN A 176 -3.21 6.28 -35.44
C GLN A 176 -3.85 7.63 -35.74
N MET A 177 -5.03 7.89 -35.17
CA MET A 177 -5.74 9.16 -35.28
C MET A 177 -5.21 10.23 -34.32
N GLY A 178 -4.25 9.88 -33.45
CA GLY A 178 -3.61 10.80 -32.52
C GLY A 178 -4.49 11.21 -31.34
N PHE A 179 -5.60 10.51 -31.09
CA PHE A 179 -6.51 10.81 -29.99
C PHE A 179 -5.96 10.33 -28.65
N ILE A 180 -5.25 9.19 -28.64
CA ILE A 180 -4.67 8.60 -27.45
C ILE A 180 -3.23 8.18 -27.72
N ALA A 181 -2.34 8.34 -26.74
CA ALA A 181 -0.97 7.87 -26.84
C ALA A 181 -0.89 6.33 -26.80
N ASP A 182 -0.04 5.73 -27.64
CA ASP A 182 0.21 4.28 -27.64
C ASP A 182 0.59 3.75 -26.25
N ARG A 183 1.41 4.52 -25.52
CA ARG A 183 1.84 4.18 -24.16
C ARG A 183 0.65 4.06 -23.21
N ASP A 184 -0.35 4.93 -23.31
CA ASP A 184 -1.52 4.89 -22.43
C ASP A 184 -2.36 3.65 -22.67
N VAL A 185 -2.56 3.28 -23.95
CA VAL A 185 -3.27 2.04 -24.32
C VAL A 185 -2.54 0.83 -23.76
N LYS A 186 -1.21 0.77 -23.92
CA LYS A 186 -0.39 -0.32 -23.38
C LYS A 186 -0.47 -0.39 -21.86
N SER A 187 -0.39 0.75 -21.17
CA SER A 187 -0.47 0.81 -19.70
C SER A 187 -1.80 0.29 -19.18
N ILE A 188 -2.94 0.66 -19.77
CA ILE A 188 -4.23 0.15 -19.30
C ILE A 188 -4.40 -1.35 -19.58
N MET A 189 -3.90 -1.85 -20.71
CA MET A 189 -3.94 -3.27 -21.03
C MET A 189 -3.10 -4.07 -20.04
N PHE A 190 -1.90 -3.58 -19.72
CA PHE A 190 -1.03 -4.19 -18.72
C PHE A 190 -1.68 -4.17 -17.33
N MET A 191 -2.26 -3.05 -16.90
CA MET A 191 -3.00 -2.99 -15.64
C MET A 191 -4.16 -3.99 -15.58
N LYS A 192 -4.87 -4.20 -16.69
CA LYS A 192 -5.94 -5.19 -16.75
C LYS A 192 -5.43 -6.62 -16.60
N GLU A 193 -4.29 -6.93 -17.20
CA GLU A 193 -3.65 -8.23 -17.06
C GLU A 193 -3.17 -8.46 -15.62
N GLU A 194 -2.46 -7.49 -15.02
CA GLU A 194 -1.99 -7.58 -13.64
C GLU A 194 -3.14 -7.64 -12.62
N ALA A 195 -4.28 -7.01 -12.90
CA ALA A 195 -5.43 -7.01 -11.99
C ALA A 195 -6.02 -8.40 -11.77
N GLY A 196 -5.79 -9.35 -12.67
CA GLY A 196 -6.19 -10.76 -12.52
C GLY A 196 -5.24 -11.58 -11.64
N LYS A 197 -4.08 -11.04 -11.25
CA LYS A 197 -3.11 -11.74 -10.39
C LYS A 197 -3.47 -11.54 -8.92
N ARG A 198 -3.25 -12.60 -8.14
CA ARG A 198 -3.39 -12.54 -6.68
C ARG A 198 -2.09 -12.03 -6.07
N PHE A 199 -2.23 -11.16 -5.08
CA PHE A 199 -1.12 -10.78 -4.21
C PHE A 199 -1.26 -11.53 -2.88
N SER A 200 -0.27 -12.35 -2.57
CA SER A 200 -0.20 -13.05 -1.29
C SER A 200 0.91 -12.42 -0.46
N LEU A 201 0.55 -11.96 0.73
CA LEU A 201 1.48 -11.39 1.69
C LEU A 201 1.58 -12.36 2.87
N ASN A 202 2.71 -13.04 3.04
CA ASN A 202 2.90 -13.84 4.24
C ASN A 202 3.42 -12.93 5.37
N PRO A 203 2.93 -13.10 6.61
CA PRO A 203 3.43 -12.35 7.76
C PRO A 203 4.95 -12.47 7.96
N ASP A 204 5.53 -13.62 7.60
CA ASP A 204 6.97 -13.91 7.70
C ASP A 204 7.80 -13.15 6.65
N ASP A 205 7.19 -12.76 5.53
CA ASP A 205 7.86 -11.99 4.47
C ASP A 205 7.94 -10.49 4.81
N ILE A 206 7.22 -10.04 5.85
CA ILE A 206 7.21 -8.62 6.23
C ILE A 206 8.51 -8.29 6.95
N PRO A 207 9.39 -7.44 6.38
CA PRO A 207 10.72 -7.19 6.92
C PRO A 207 10.67 -6.81 8.40
N THR A 208 11.28 -7.63 9.24
CA THR A 208 11.44 -7.30 10.65
C THR A 208 12.57 -6.28 10.75
N LEU A 209 12.22 -5.03 11.04
CA LEU A 209 13.19 -4.04 11.47
C LEU A 209 13.90 -4.61 12.71
N ALA A 210 15.13 -5.07 12.54
CA ALA A 210 15.96 -5.45 13.67
C ALA A 210 15.98 -4.26 14.63
N MET A 211 15.36 -4.44 15.80
CA MET A 211 15.07 -3.37 16.75
C MET A 211 16.34 -2.59 17.10
N GLU A 212 16.58 -1.47 16.42
CA GLU A 212 17.58 -0.48 16.86
C GLU A 212 17.18 0.12 18.22
N LYS A 213 15.89 0.06 18.58
CA LYS A 213 15.39 0.40 19.93
C LYS A 213 16.12 -0.40 21.02
N GLU A 214 16.29 -1.71 20.82
CA GLU A 214 16.95 -2.57 21.82
C GLU A 214 18.44 -2.20 21.95
N LYS A 215 19.12 -1.92 20.84
CA LYS A 215 20.53 -1.47 20.88
C LYS A 215 20.71 -0.06 21.46
N PHE A 216 19.75 0.85 21.25
CA PHE A 216 19.79 2.20 21.82
C PHE A 216 19.55 2.18 23.32
N ASP A 217 18.52 1.47 23.78
CA ASP A 217 18.21 1.32 25.21
C ASP A 217 19.35 0.60 25.96
N ILE A 218 19.93 -0.44 25.36
CA ILE A 218 21.13 -1.12 25.90
C ILE A 218 22.33 -0.16 25.95
N ARG A 219 22.51 0.74 24.98
CA ARG A 219 23.62 1.71 25.01
C ARG A 219 23.43 2.74 26.12
N VAL A 220 22.24 3.31 26.23
CA VAL A 220 21.89 4.29 27.28
C VAL A 220 22.09 3.67 28.66
N GLU A 221 21.58 2.45 28.86
CA GLU A 221 21.74 1.73 30.12
C GLU A 221 23.20 1.37 30.42
N ASN A 222 24.00 0.99 29.42
CA ASN A 222 25.43 0.75 29.60
C ASN A 222 26.21 2.04 29.97
N THR A 223 25.83 3.19 29.43
CA THR A 223 26.43 4.48 29.85
C THR A 223 26.10 4.79 31.30
N ARG A 224 24.83 4.62 31.71
CA ARG A 224 24.38 4.83 33.10
C ARG A 224 25.10 3.90 34.08
N LEU A 225 25.20 2.61 33.75
CA LEU A 225 25.90 1.62 34.57
C LEU A 225 27.41 1.87 34.67
N LYS A 226 28.03 2.47 33.63
CA LYS A 226 29.44 2.88 33.70
C LYS A 226 29.64 4.06 34.65
N GLU A 227 28.77 5.07 34.60
CA GLU A 227 28.82 6.22 35.51
C GLU A 227 28.61 5.79 36.98
N GLU A 228 27.64 4.90 37.25
CA GLU A 228 27.42 4.38 38.59
C GLU A 228 28.64 3.59 39.11
N ASN A 229 29.28 2.77 38.27
CA ASN A 229 30.49 2.05 38.64
C ASN A 229 31.67 2.99 38.92
N GLU A 230 31.82 4.08 38.16
CA GLU A 230 32.85 5.10 38.39
C GLU A 230 32.67 5.75 39.77
N ILE A 231 31.43 6.14 40.11
CA ILE A 231 31.09 6.74 41.40
C ILE A 231 31.34 5.76 42.55
N LEU A 232 30.98 4.49 42.38
CA LEU A 232 31.22 3.45 43.38
C LEU A 232 32.72 3.21 43.60
N ARG A 233 33.53 3.20 42.53
CA ARG A 233 34.99 3.11 42.63
C ARG A 233 35.57 4.29 43.40
N GLN A 234 35.17 5.52 43.07
CA GLN A 234 35.63 6.72 43.78
C GLN A 234 35.28 6.67 45.28
N LYS A 235 34.06 6.23 45.63
CA LYS A 235 33.66 6.05 47.03
C LYS A 235 34.49 4.97 47.73
N MET A 236 34.76 3.86 47.06
CA MET A 236 35.57 2.78 47.60
C MET A 236 37.02 3.24 47.84
N ASP A 237 37.61 3.98 46.89
CA ASP A 237 38.96 4.55 47.05
C ASP A 237 39.02 5.57 48.18
N ALA A 238 38.00 6.41 48.33
CA ALA A 238 37.90 7.36 49.45
C ALA A 238 37.83 6.62 50.80
N ILE A 239 37.02 5.55 50.88
CA ILE A 239 36.94 4.71 52.09
C ILE A 239 38.27 4.00 52.37
N LEU A 240 38.92 3.44 51.35
CA LEU A 240 40.22 2.78 51.50
C LEU A 240 41.31 3.77 51.96
N THR A 241 41.28 4.99 51.44
CA THR A 241 42.21 6.06 51.85
C THR A 241 41.93 6.46 53.30
N PHE A 242 40.66 6.65 53.66
CA PHE A 242 40.25 6.93 55.03
C PHE A 242 40.69 5.82 56.01
N ILE A 243 40.52 4.54 55.64
CA ILE A 243 40.97 3.39 56.44
C ILE A 243 42.49 3.36 56.58
N LYS A 244 43.25 3.69 55.53
CA LYS A 244 44.71 3.76 55.59
C LYS A 244 45.19 4.90 56.49
N GLU A 245 44.52 6.04 56.47
CA GLU A 245 44.84 7.21 57.30
C GLU A 245 44.44 7.02 58.77
N HIS A 246 43.41 6.21 59.04
CA HIS A 246 42.89 5.96 60.39
C HIS A 246 43.25 4.58 60.96
N LYS A 247 44.06 3.78 60.24
CA LYS A 247 44.74 2.62 60.82
C LYS A 247 45.92 3.13 61.66
N THR A 248 45.75 3.09 62.98
CA THR A 248 46.86 3.10 63.93
C THR A 248 47.86 2.00 63.55
N PRO A 249 49.19 2.26 63.57
CA PRO A 249 50.17 1.21 63.41
C PRO A 249 49.97 0.20 64.54
N GLU A 250 49.52 -1.00 64.20
CA GLU A 250 49.60 -2.13 65.13
C GLU A 250 51.08 -2.34 65.48
N GLU A 251 51.34 -2.40 66.79
CA GLU A 251 52.65 -2.60 67.39
C GLU A 251 53.36 -3.79 66.74
N GLU A 252 54.56 -3.55 66.19
CA GLU A 252 55.49 -4.63 65.87
C GLU A 252 55.73 -5.47 67.13
N PRO A 253 55.55 -6.80 67.09
CA PRO A 253 55.88 -7.63 68.23
C PRO A 253 57.39 -7.58 68.44
N LYS A 254 57.83 -6.97 69.53
CA LYS A 254 59.22 -7.07 70.00
C LYS A 254 59.55 -8.54 70.26
N LEU A 255 60.38 -9.12 69.41
CA LEU A 255 61.13 -10.33 69.70
C LEU A 255 61.94 -10.08 70.98
N GLN A 256 61.58 -10.75 72.08
CA GLN A 256 62.46 -10.90 73.23
C GLN A 256 63.49 -11.97 72.88
N GLU A 257 64.75 -11.55 72.69
CA GLU A 257 65.90 -12.42 72.84
C GLU A 257 66.23 -12.59 74.34
N PHE A 258 66.54 -13.84 74.70
CA PHE A 258 67.07 -14.39 75.97
C PHE A 258 66.07 -14.66 77.11
#